data_AF-A0A1I6MEY0-F1
#
_entry.id   AF-A0A1I6MEY0-F1
#
_cell.length_a   1.000
_cell.length_b   1.000
_cell.length_c   1.000
_cell.angle_alpha   90.00
_cell.angle_beta   90.00
_cell.angle_gamma   90.00
#
_symmetry.space_group_name_H-M   'P 1'
#
loop_
_entity.id
_entity.type
_entity.pdbx_description
1 polymer ?
#
loop_
_entity_poly.entity_id
_entity_poly.type
_entity_poly.pdbx_seq_one_letter_code
_entity_poly.pdbx_strand_id
1 'polypeptide(L)'
;MITLHAVTDFALCVAAIIAGLGASGKMIQMTHEVNRRLPVDDRLMEVFWYPGQARKVATAHRLFFPESKLRNRRNIFAVLMVVFLCAWLVVGQFYF
;
A
#
# COMPACT_ATOMS: atom_id res chain seq x y z
N MET A 1 18.97 24.34 -14.56
CA MET A 1 18.76 23.70 -13.23
C MET A 1 17.28 23.50 -12.93
N ILE A 2 16.41 24.51 -13.03
CA ILE A 2 14.95 24.43 -12.71
C ILE A 2 14.21 23.22 -13.33
N THR A 3 14.52 22.84 -14.56
CA THR A 3 13.86 21.71 -15.26
C THR A 3 14.21 20.33 -14.71
N LEU A 4 15.44 20.13 -14.21
CA LEU A 4 15.84 18.82 -13.65
C LEU A 4 15.13 18.57 -12.31
N HIS A 5 14.93 19.62 -11.51
CA HIS A 5 14.28 19.53 -10.20
C HIS A 5 12.80 19.18 -10.31
N ALA A 6 12.07 19.89 -11.19
CA ALA A 6 10.66 19.60 -11.46
C ALA A 6 10.45 18.15 -11.95
N VAL A 7 11.38 17.62 -12.75
CA VAL A 7 11.33 16.22 -13.21
C VAL A 7 11.57 15.25 -12.06
N THR A 8 12.47 15.57 -11.12
CA THR A 8 12.80 14.71 -9.98
C THR A 8 11.67 14.66 -8.96
N ASP A 9 11.08 15.83 -8.62
CA ASP A 9 9.91 15.91 -7.73
C ASP A 9 8.70 15.19 -8.31
N PHE A 10 8.44 15.40 -9.60
CA PHE A 10 7.38 14.69 -10.30
C PHE A 10 7.62 13.18 -10.30
N ALA A 11 8.84 12.72 -10.58
CA ALA A 11 9.18 11.30 -10.59
C ALA A 11 9.00 10.65 -9.20
N LEU A 12 9.46 11.33 -8.13
CA LEU A 12 9.30 10.83 -6.76
C LEU A 12 7.82 10.78 -6.33
N CYS A 13 7.04 11.80 -6.69
CA CYS A 13 5.60 11.83 -6.44
C CYS A 13 4.89 10.66 -7.17
N VAL A 14 5.16 10.48 -8.47
CA VAL A 14 4.58 9.38 -9.26
C VAL A 14 4.99 8.02 -8.69
N ALA A 15 6.25 7.85 -8.30
CA ALA A 15 6.74 6.61 -7.70
C ALA A 15 6.03 6.29 -6.36
N ALA A 16 5.79 7.31 -5.52
CA ALA A 16 5.02 7.15 -4.29
C ALA A 16 3.58 6.72 -4.57
N ILE A 17 2.91 7.31 -5.56
CA ILE A 17 1.54 6.94 -5.96
C ILE A 17 1.49 5.49 -6.44
N ILE A 18 2.40 5.08 -7.32
CA ILE A 18 2.48 3.70 -7.83
C ILE A 18 2.69 2.71 -6.67
N ALA A 19 3.58 3.04 -5.73
CA ALA A 19 3.81 2.21 -4.55
C ALA A 19 2.56 2.11 -3.66
N GLY A 20 1.85 3.22 -3.43
CA GLY A 20 0.59 3.25 -2.70
C GLY A 20 -0.53 2.42 -3.35
N LEU A 21 -0.66 2.50 -4.69
CA LEU A 21 -1.57 1.66 -5.46
C LEU A 21 -1.20 0.18 -5.37
N GLY A 22 0.09 -0.14 -5.42
CA GLY A 22 0.60 -1.50 -5.22
C GLY A 22 0.23 -2.08 -3.85
N ALA A 23 0.41 -1.30 -2.77
CA ALA A 23 0.04 -1.71 -1.43
C ALA A 23 -1.48 -1.93 -1.30
N SER A 24 -2.27 -1.00 -1.83
CA SER A 24 -3.74 -1.06 -1.84
C SER A 24 -4.26 -2.27 -2.62
N GLY A 25 -3.71 -2.50 -3.82
CA GLY A 25 -4.05 -3.66 -4.65
C GLY A 25 -3.76 -5.00 -3.98
N LYS A 26 -2.67 -5.10 -3.21
CA LYS A 26 -2.39 -6.30 -2.40
C LYS A 26 -3.39 -6.47 -1.26
N MET A 27 -3.88 -5.38 -0.65
CA MET A 27 -4.92 -5.46 0.38
C MET A 27 -6.26 -5.92 -0.19
N ILE A 28 -6.64 -5.44 -1.38
CA ILE A 28 -7.84 -5.90 -2.09
C ILE A 28 -7.73 -7.41 -2.39
N GLN A 29 -6.59 -7.85 -2.90
CA GLN A 29 -6.34 -9.28 -3.14
C GLN A 29 -6.48 -10.11 -1.87
N MET A 30 -5.90 -9.67 -0.75
CA MET A 30 -6.08 -10.31 0.55
C MET A 30 -7.55 -10.36 0.98
N THR A 31 -8.30 -9.29 0.75
CA THR A 31 -9.74 -9.21 1.08
C THR A 31 -10.55 -10.21 0.27
N HIS A 32 -10.32 -10.31 -1.04
CA HIS A 32 -10.97 -11.33 -1.87
C HIS A 32 -10.60 -12.75 -1.46
N GLU A 33 -9.34 -13.02 -1.15
CA GLU A 33 -8.91 -14.35 -0.68
C GLU A 33 -9.60 -14.75 0.63
N VAL A 34 -9.72 -13.81 1.57
CA VAL A 34 -10.45 -14.02 2.83
C VAL A 34 -11.94 -14.22 2.58
N ASN A 35 -12.57 -13.36 1.78
CA ASN A 35 -14.01 -13.42 1.49
C ASN A 35 -14.43 -14.71 0.74
N ARG A 36 -13.51 -15.36 0.03
CA ARG A 36 -13.75 -16.68 -0.59
C ARG A 36 -13.90 -17.80 0.45
N ARG A 37 -13.35 -17.63 1.66
CA ARG A 37 -13.44 -18.62 2.75
C ARG A 37 -14.50 -18.29 3.80
N LEU A 38 -15.02 -17.08 3.80
CA LEU A 38 -16.07 -16.66 4.73
C LEU A 38 -17.46 -16.93 4.14
N PRO A 39 -18.46 -17.29 4.99
CA PRO A 39 -19.86 -17.31 4.58
C PRO A 39 -20.30 -15.90 4.13
N VAL A 40 -21.34 -15.84 3.30
CA VAL A 40 -21.76 -14.59 2.62
C VAL A 40 -22.01 -13.45 3.61
N ASP A 41 -22.59 -13.76 4.77
CA ASP A 41 -22.96 -12.79 5.80
C ASP A 41 -21.75 -12.19 6.55
N ASP A 42 -20.61 -12.89 6.56
CA ASP A 42 -19.37 -12.48 7.26
C ASP A 42 -18.35 -11.82 6.34
N ARG A 43 -18.66 -11.62 5.06
CA ARG A 43 -17.72 -11.05 4.09
C ARG A 43 -17.31 -9.63 4.48
N LEU A 44 -16.00 -9.39 4.44
CA LEU A 44 -15.41 -8.09 4.71
C LEU A 44 -15.63 -7.18 3.50
N MET A 45 -16.06 -5.94 3.71
CA MET A 45 -16.12 -4.97 2.62
C MET A 45 -14.72 -4.71 2.06
N GLU A 46 -14.64 -4.46 0.76
CA GLU A 46 -13.42 -4.07 0.02
C GLU A 46 -12.98 -2.61 0.31
N VAL A 47 -13.46 -2.08 1.44
CA VAL A 47 -13.19 -0.74 1.93
C VAL A 47 -12.02 -0.81 2.90
N PHE A 48 -10.80 -0.69 2.37
CA PHE A 48 -9.55 -0.81 3.16
C PHE A 48 -8.99 0.53 3.65
N TRP A 49 -9.58 1.67 3.27
CA TRP A 49 -9.16 2.98 3.78
C TRP A 49 -9.48 3.17 5.27
N TYR A 50 -10.38 2.36 5.84
CA TYR A 50 -10.60 2.33 7.28
C TYR A 50 -9.53 1.48 8.00
N PRO A 51 -8.75 2.06 8.93
CA PRO A 51 -7.68 1.32 9.63
C PRO A 51 -8.17 0.07 10.34
N GLY A 52 -9.38 0.12 10.92
CA GLY A 52 -10.00 -1.03 11.59
C GLY A 52 -10.29 -2.19 10.62
N GLN A 53 -10.72 -1.88 9.40
CA GLN A 53 -11.02 -2.89 8.39
C GLN A 53 -9.75 -3.51 7.82
N ALA A 54 -8.76 -2.68 7.49
CA ALA A 54 -7.43 -3.13 7.06
C ALA A 54 -6.80 -4.10 8.07
N ARG A 55 -6.95 -3.82 9.37
CA ARG A 55 -6.47 -4.71 10.44
C ARG A 55 -7.25 -6.03 10.48
N LYS A 56 -8.58 -6.00 10.37
CA LYS A 56 -9.41 -7.22 10.31
C LYS A 56 -9.02 -8.11 9.14
N VAL A 57 -8.89 -7.54 7.93
CA VAL A 57 -8.45 -8.26 6.73
C VAL A 57 -7.06 -8.86 6.93
N ALA A 58 -6.09 -8.09 7.43
CA ALA A 58 -4.73 -8.57 7.63
C ALA A 58 -4.65 -9.72 8.65
N THR A 59 -5.43 -9.65 9.73
CA THR A 59 -5.52 -10.72 10.74
C THR A 59 -6.18 -11.96 10.16
N ALA A 60 -7.35 -11.82 9.52
CA ALA A 60 -8.06 -12.93 8.91
C ALA A 60 -7.22 -13.62 7.83
N HIS A 61 -6.56 -12.84 6.98
CA HIS A 61 -5.68 -13.36 5.94
C HIS A 61 -4.51 -14.15 6.51
N ARG A 62 -3.89 -13.68 7.61
CA ARG A 62 -2.82 -14.41 8.29
C ARG A 62 -3.29 -15.75 8.87
N LEU A 63 -4.51 -15.82 9.38
CA LEU A 63 -5.09 -17.05 9.93
C LEU A 63 -5.39 -18.07 8.83
N PHE A 64 -5.98 -17.61 7.71
CA PHE A 64 -6.39 -18.50 6.63
C PHE A 64 -5.25 -18.87 5.67
N PHE A 65 -4.23 -18.01 5.52
CA PHE A 65 -3.14 -18.15 4.54
C PHE A 65 -1.77 -17.86 5.17
N PRO A 66 -1.28 -18.69 6.11
CA PRO A 66 -0.04 -18.45 6.84
C PRO A 66 1.20 -18.37 5.94
N GLU A 67 1.23 -19.13 4.84
CA GLU A 67 2.34 -19.14 3.88
C GLU A 67 2.24 -18.08 2.78
N SER A 68 1.16 -17.30 2.73
CA SER A 68 0.97 -16.32 1.66
C SER A 68 1.98 -15.18 1.75
N LYS A 69 2.69 -14.95 0.62
CA LYS A 69 3.65 -13.85 0.47
C LYS A 69 3.00 -12.49 0.23
N LEU A 70 1.67 -12.41 0.13
CA LEU A 70 0.95 -11.17 -0.15
C LEU A 70 1.19 -10.09 0.91
N ARG A 71 1.24 -10.47 2.18
CA ARG A 71 1.53 -9.53 3.28
C ARG A 71 2.91 -8.91 3.15
N ASN A 72 3.93 -9.72 2.80
CA ASN A 72 5.29 -9.21 2.58
C ASN A 72 5.32 -8.27 1.37
N ARG A 73 4.68 -8.64 0.26
CA ARG A 73 4.58 -7.76 -0.92
C ARG A 73 3.90 -6.43 -0.60
N ARG A 74 2.78 -6.46 0.12
CA ARG A 74 2.09 -5.25 0.61
C ARG A 74 3.04 -4.37 1.44
N ASN A 75 3.77 -4.97 2.39
CA ASN A 75 4.72 -4.24 3.23
C ASN A 75 5.85 -3.62 2.43
N ILE A 76 6.39 -4.33 1.43
CA ILE A 76 7.42 -3.78 0.53
C ILE A 76 6.89 -2.53 -0.18
N PHE A 77 5.69 -2.61 -0.77
CA PHE A 77 5.07 -1.44 -1.41
C PHE A 77 4.81 -0.29 -0.45
N ALA A 78 4.35 -0.57 0.78
CA ALA A 78 4.15 0.46 1.80
C ALA A 78 5.47 1.13 2.22
N VAL A 79 6.54 0.35 2.38
CA VAL A 79 7.89 0.88 2.67
C VAL A 79 8.39 1.73 1.52
N LEU A 80 8.27 1.25 0.27
CA LEU A 80 8.65 2.02 -0.91
C LEU A 80 7.91 3.36 -0.99
N MET A 81 6.59 3.37 -0.72
CA MET A 81 5.80 4.60 -0.68
C MET A 81 6.36 5.59 0.34
N VAL A 82 6.67 5.14 1.56
CA VAL A 82 7.27 5.98 2.60
C VAL A 82 8.64 6.50 2.18
N VAL A 83 9.49 5.65 1.59
CA VAL A 83 10.81 6.04 1.10
C VAL A 83 10.70 7.12 0.03
N PHE A 84 9.80 6.97 -0.95
CA PHE A 84 9.60 7.99 -1.99
C PHE A 84 9.04 9.30 -1.45
N LEU A 85 8.10 9.26 -0.49
CA LEU A 85 7.58 10.45 0.18
C LEU A 85 8.67 11.18 0.99
N CYS A 86 9.48 10.43 1.74
CA CYS A 86 10.59 11.01 2.50
C CYS A 86 11.65 11.60 1.56
N ALA A 87 12.00 10.90 0.48
CA ALA A 87 12.92 11.41 -0.53
C ALA A 87 12.39 12.70 -1.16
N TRP A 88 11.10 12.75 -1.49
CA TRP A 88 10.46 13.95 -2.03
C TRP A 88 10.50 15.13 -1.05
N LEU A 89 10.21 14.89 0.24
CA LEU A 89 10.28 15.94 1.28
C LEU A 89 11.70 16.45 1.49
N VAL A 90 12.69 15.54 1.55
CA VAL A 90 14.10 15.91 1.74
C VAL A 90 14.62 16.70 0.54
N VAL A 91 14.33 16.23 -0.67
CA VAL A 91 14.60 16.95 -1.92
C VAL A 91 13.96 18.35 -1.80
N GLY A 92 12.66 18.46 -1.52
CA GLY A 92 11.99 19.76 -1.34
C GLY A 92 12.60 20.71 -0.30
N GLN A 93 13.21 20.21 0.79
CA GLN A 93 13.82 21.06 1.83
C GLN A 93 15.19 21.65 1.47
N PHE A 94 15.96 21.02 0.59
CA PHE A 94 17.25 21.56 0.15
C PHE A 94 17.13 22.69 -0.89
N TYR A 95 15.89 23.06 -1.27
CA TYR A 95 15.63 24.02 -2.34
C TYR A 95 14.82 25.26 -1.88
N PHE A 96 14.62 25.43 -0.57
CA PHE A 96 14.05 26.64 0.05
C PHE A 96 15.12 27.45 0.78
#